data_AF-R7HVS7-F1
#
_entry.id   AF-R7HVS7-F1
#
_cell.length_a   1.000
_cell.length_b   1.000
_cell.length_c   1.000
_cell.angle_alpha   90.00
_cell.angle_beta   90.00
_cell.angle_gamma   90.00
#
_symmetry.space_group_name_H-M   'P 1'
#
loop_
_entity.id
_entity.type
_entity.pdbx_description
1 polymer ?
#
loop_
_entity_poly.entity_id
_entity_poly.type
_entity_poly.pdbx_seq_one_letter_code
_entity_poly.pdbx_strand_id
1 'polypeptide(L)'
;MNFDNGAQFDPGFVQHMSAFVPNIEYIYAGLNRLKNFTLKKNQFKMYYPKIQSLLKNYLGFYLGCILWAAYISQLDEKPILNNLCFGGEYSEKETLSEVDFILDYIEQLKKDVKYYTGQDFTIDENSINILNAYREFLIANKGFVETKTTKDIKLPTNLKTPSDKDLEEILSGIEKVIDNGKLYELFPLAQKVL
;
A
#
# COMPACT_ATOMS: atom_id res chain seq x y z
N MET A 1 -13.16 -0.29 17.35
CA MET A 1 -12.94 1.17 17.13
C MET A 1 -14.19 1.97 17.53
N ASN A 2 -14.07 3.26 17.85
CA ASN A 2 -15.20 4.16 18.15
C ASN A 2 -15.38 5.18 17.00
N PHE A 3 -16.61 5.37 16.54
CA PHE A 3 -16.97 6.25 15.41
C PHE A 3 -17.88 7.44 15.79
N ASP A 4 -18.08 7.71 17.08
CA ASP A 4 -19.02 8.71 17.58
C ASP A 4 -18.66 10.11 17.08
N ASN A 5 -17.36 10.43 17.05
CA ASN A 5 -16.85 11.74 16.64
C ASN A 5 -16.45 11.84 15.15
N GLY A 6 -16.50 10.72 14.42
CA GLY A 6 -16.00 10.63 13.05
C GLY A 6 -15.21 9.35 12.80
N ALA A 7 -14.72 9.18 11.58
CA ALA A 7 -13.84 8.09 11.19
C ALA A 7 -12.42 8.62 10.97
N GLN A 8 -11.39 7.91 11.44
CA GLN A 8 -10.00 8.29 11.18
C GLN A 8 -9.66 8.14 9.70
N PHE A 9 -8.90 9.08 9.14
CA PHE A 9 -8.39 8.98 7.78
C PHE A 9 -7.45 7.77 7.61
N ASP A 10 -6.48 7.64 8.51
CA ASP A 10 -5.68 6.42 8.71
C ASP A 10 -6.11 5.75 10.02
N PRO A 11 -6.51 4.48 10.02
CA PRO A 11 -6.93 3.80 11.24
C PRO A 11 -5.74 3.45 12.15
N GLY A 12 -4.50 3.70 11.70
CA GLY A 12 -3.26 3.43 12.43
C GLY A 12 -2.27 2.59 11.65
N PHE A 13 -2.35 2.55 10.32
CA PHE A 13 -1.40 1.79 9.50
C PHE A 13 -0.06 2.51 9.35
N VAL A 14 -0.07 3.85 9.26
CA VAL A 14 1.11 4.65 8.90
C VAL A 14 2.26 4.47 9.90
N GLN A 15 1.96 4.24 11.19
CA GLN A 15 2.98 4.00 12.21
C GLN A 15 3.81 2.71 11.97
N HIS A 16 3.29 1.78 11.18
CA HIS A 16 3.93 0.51 10.84
C HIS A 16 4.66 0.55 9.48
N MET A 17 4.69 1.72 8.85
CA MET A 17 5.30 1.92 7.54
C MET A 17 6.70 2.50 7.62
N SER A 18 7.52 2.16 6.64
CA SER A 18 8.84 2.74 6.39
C SER A 18 8.87 3.20 4.95
N ALA A 19 9.34 4.42 4.66
CA ALA A 19 9.28 4.98 3.30
C ALA A 19 9.92 4.06 2.24
N PHE A 20 9.22 3.77 1.13
CA PHE A 20 9.66 2.81 0.13
C PHE A 20 10.88 3.31 -0.62
N VAL A 21 10.73 4.45 -1.31
CA VAL A 21 11.73 5.01 -2.22
C VAL A 21 13.07 5.23 -1.52
N PRO A 22 13.15 5.90 -0.34
CA PRO A 22 14.43 6.10 0.34
C PRO A 22 15.13 4.80 0.74
N ASN A 23 14.36 3.76 1.10
CA ASN A 23 14.93 2.44 1.43
C ASN A 23 15.51 1.75 0.19
N ILE A 24 14.83 1.82 -0.95
CA ILE A 24 15.34 1.28 -2.21
C ILE A 24 16.59 2.05 -2.65
N GLU A 25 16.54 3.38 -2.66
CA GLU A 25 17.69 4.22 -3.02
C GLU A 25 18.92 3.94 -2.13
N TYR A 26 18.72 3.79 -0.83
CA TYR A 26 19.79 3.43 0.10
C TYR A 26 20.45 2.09 -0.25
N ILE A 27 19.65 1.08 -0.59
CA ILE A 27 20.15 -0.23 -1.00
C ILE A 27 21.01 -0.12 -2.26
N TYR A 28 20.51 0.55 -3.30
CA TYR A 28 21.24 0.67 -4.57
C TYR A 28 22.47 1.58 -4.46
N ALA A 29 22.42 2.62 -3.63
CA ALA A 29 23.60 3.42 -3.31
C ALA A 29 24.71 2.55 -2.68
N GLY A 30 24.35 1.62 -1.79
CA GLY A 30 25.27 0.65 -1.22
C GLY A 30 25.86 -0.30 -2.27
N LEU A 31 25.02 -0.86 -3.14
CA LEU A 31 25.45 -1.76 -4.21
C LEU A 31 26.38 -1.06 -5.21
N ASN A 32 26.07 0.18 -5.60
CA ASN A 32 26.84 0.93 -6.59
C ASN A 32 28.27 1.27 -6.14
N ARG A 33 28.49 1.39 -4.83
CA ARG A 33 29.84 1.62 -4.25
C ARG A 33 30.77 0.43 -4.38
N LEU A 34 30.24 -0.78 -4.55
CA LEU A 34 31.04 -2.00 -4.64
C LEU A 34 31.57 -2.20 -6.07
N LYS A 35 32.89 -2.15 -6.27
CA LYS A 35 33.49 -2.40 -7.60
C LYS A 35 33.51 -3.88 -7.96
N ASN A 36 33.74 -4.75 -6.98
CA ASN A 36 33.80 -6.20 -7.20
C ASN A 36 32.40 -6.81 -7.36
N PHE A 37 32.19 -7.53 -8.46
CA PHE A 37 30.89 -8.11 -8.79
C PHE A 37 30.45 -9.20 -7.80
N THR A 38 31.38 -10.05 -7.33
CA THR A 38 31.07 -11.08 -6.33
C THR A 38 30.59 -10.45 -5.02
N LEU A 39 31.22 -9.36 -4.58
CA LEU A 39 30.75 -8.61 -3.40
C LEU A 39 29.37 -7.99 -3.64
N LYS A 40 29.11 -7.41 -4.82
CA LYS A 40 27.78 -6.92 -5.21
C LYS A 40 26.71 -8.01 -5.11
N LYS A 41 26.98 -9.20 -5.66
CA LYS A 41 26.04 -10.34 -5.61
C LYS A 41 25.72 -10.74 -4.17
N ASN A 42 26.75 -10.85 -3.32
CA ASN A 42 26.56 -11.22 -1.91
C ASN A 42 25.77 -10.16 -1.16
N GLN A 43 26.09 -8.88 -1.37
CA GLN A 43 25.37 -7.77 -0.75
C GLN A 43 23.90 -7.72 -1.21
N PHE A 44 23.63 -7.91 -2.51
CA PHE A 44 22.26 -7.96 -3.02
C PHE A 44 21.48 -9.10 -2.37
N LYS A 45 22.05 -10.30 -2.27
CA LYS A 45 21.42 -11.44 -1.59
C LYS A 45 21.07 -11.14 -0.13
N MET A 46 21.88 -10.34 0.57
CA MET A 46 21.58 -9.91 1.94
C MET A 46 20.44 -8.89 2.02
N TYR A 47 20.31 -8.00 1.02
CA TYR A 47 19.22 -7.03 0.95
C TYR A 47 17.92 -7.61 0.41
N TYR A 48 17.98 -8.64 -0.42
CA TYR A 48 16.82 -9.17 -1.12
C TYR A 48 15.64 -9.53 -0.19
N PRO A 49 15.83 -10.23 0.95
CA PRO A 49 14.74 -10.45 1.91
C PRO A 49 14.12 -9.16 2.46
N LYS A 50 14.94 -8.10 2.65
CA LYS A 50 14.44 -6.79 3.11
C LYS A 50 13.61 -6.10 2.04
N ILE A 51 14.04 -6.17 0.78
CA ILE A 51 13.27 -5.67 -0.37
C ILE A 51 11.92 -6.37 -0.45
N GLN A 52 11.92 -7.71 -0.36
CA GLN A 52 10.69 -8.50 -0.40
C GLN A 52 9.75 -8.15 0.76
N SER A 53 10.28 -8.02 1.98
CA SER A 53 9.49 -7.63 3.14
C SER A 53 8.90 -6.22 3.00
N LEU A 54 9.67 -5.27 2.47
CA LEU A 54 9.23 -3.90 2.25
C LEU A 54 8.10 -3.85 1.21
N LEU A 55 8.29 -4.51 0.06
CA LEU A 55 7.26 -4.61 -0.99
C LEU A 55 5.98 -5.27 -0.46
N LYS A 56 6.13 -6.39 0.28
CA LYS A 56 5.00 -7.10 0.88
C LYS A 56 4.23 -6.22 1.86
N ASN A 57 4.93 -5.40 2.66
CA ASN A 57 4.29 -4.50 3.62
C ASN A 57 3.52 -3.38 2.91
N TYR A 58 4.09 -2.82 1.83
CA TYR A 58 3.43 -1.79 1.02
C TYR A 58 2.18 -2.29 0.30
N LEU A 59 2.22 -3.51 -0.25
CA LEU A 59 1.03 -4.16 -0.80
C LEU A 59 -0.04 -4.34 0.29
N GLY A 60 0.35 -4.74 1.50
CA GLY A 60 -0.56 -4.85 2.64
C GLY A 60 -1.17 -3.51 3.03
N PHE A 61 -0.36 -2.45 3.05
CA PHE A 61 -0.80 -1.08 3.33
C PHE A 61 -1.79 -0.57 2.29
N TYR A 62 -1.48 -0.69 0.99
CA TYR A 62 -2.35 -0.23 -0.09
C TYR A 62 -3.68 -0.97 -0.11
N LEU A 63 -3.66 -2.30 0.10
CA LEU A 63 -4.89 -3.06 0.30
C LEU A 63 -5.64 -2.57 1.55
N GLY A 64 -4.94 -2.32 2.65
CA GLY A 64 -5.51 -1.79 3.89
C GLY A 64 -6.23 -0.46 3.70
N CYS A 65 -5.66 0.47 2.93
CA CYS A 65 -6.31 1.73 2.59
C CYS A 65 -7.63 1.51 1.83
N ILE A 66 -7.65 0.60 0.86
CA ILE A 66 -8.86 0.26 0.10
C ILE A 66 -9.91 -0.39 1.01
N LEU A 67 -9.51 -1.37 1.82
CA LEU A 67 -10.39 -2.06 2.77
C LEU A 67 -10.98 -1.09 3.79
N TRP A 68 -10.15 -0.17 4.30
CA TRP A 68 -10.59 0.86 5.24
C TRP A 68 -11.59 1.81 4.61
N ALA A 69 -11.30 2.31 3.41
CA ALA A 69 -12.20 3.14 2.63
C ALA A 69 -13.53 2.43 2.36
N ALA A 70 -13.46 1.15 1.97
CA ALA A 70 -14.64 0.31 1.76
C ALA A 70 -15.50 0.23 3.02
N TYR A 71 -14.88 0.02 4.19
CA TYR A 71 -15.57 -0.03 5.47
C TYR A 71 -16.21 1.33 5.84
N ILE A 72 -15.43 2.41 5.90
CA ILE A 72 -15.93 3.70 6.40
C ILE A 72 -16.95 4.36 5.46
N SER A 73 -16.93 4.03 4.16
CA SER A 73 -17.93 4.53 3.21
C SER A 73 -19.37 4.05 3.52
N GLN A 74 -19.49 2.89 4.20
CA GLN A 74 -20.77 2.30 4.60
C GLN A 74 -21.34 2.89 5.89
N LEU A 75 -20.54 3.66 6.64
CA LEU A 75 -21.05 4.41 7.79
C LEU A 75 -22.03 5.49 7.34
N ASP A 76 -22.83 5.99 8.27
CA ASP A 76 -23.54 7.26 8.08
C ASP A 76 -22.55 8.38 7.73
N GLU A 77 -23.07 9.49 7.20
CA GLU A 77 -22.24 10.67 6.93
C GLU A 77 -21.56 11.14 8.21
N LYS A 78 -20.25 10.88 8.28
CA LYS A 78 -19.40 11.15 9.44
C LYS A 78 -18.19 11.96 8.98
N PRO A 79 -17.69 12.89 9.80
CA PRO A 79 -16.43 13.59 9.52
C PRO A 79 -15.27 12.61 9.39
N ILE A 80 -14.37 12.87 8.43
CA ILE A 80 -13.05 12.24 8.36
C ILE A 80 -12.11 13.05 9.24
N LEU A 81 -11.52 12.37 10.22
CA LEU A 81 -10.61 12.94 11.21
C LEU A 81 -9.17 12.78 10.73
N ASN A 82 -8.33 13.78 10.99
CA ASN A 82 -6.88 13.73 10.75
C ASN A 82 -6.47 13.42 9.30
N ASN A 83 -7.25 13.88 8.30
CA ASN A 83 -6.85 13.81 6.90
C ASN A 83 -5.67 14.77 6.65
N LEU A 84 -4.46 14.21 6.54
CA LEU A 84 -3.22 14.96 6.32
C LEU A 84 -3.15 15.63 4.93
N CYS A 85 -3.98 15.18 3.98
CA CYS A 85 -4.01 15.70 2.61
C CYS A 85 -5.01 16.86 2.46
N PHE A 86 -5.94 17.03 3.41
CA PHE A 86 -7.07 17.94 3.28
C PHE A 86 -6.62 19.40 3.07
N GLY A 87 -7.19 20.06 2.06
CA GLY A 87 -6.89 21.46 1.74
C GLY A 87 -5.57 21.70 0.98
N GLY A 88 -4.84 20.64 0.63
CA GLY A 88 -3.67 20.74 -0.25
C GLY A 88 -4.02 20.97 -1.73
N GLU A 89 -3.01 21.25 -2.54
CA GLU A 89 -3.16 21.30 -4.00
C GLU A 89 -3.05 19.89 -4.59
N TYR A 90 -4.04 19.50 -5.41
CA TYR A 90 -4.00 18.21 -6.08
C TYR A 90 -3.01 18.23 -7.26
N SER A 91 -2.03 17.34 -7.19
CA SER A 91 -1.16 16.96 -8.31
C SER A 91 -1.27 15.46 -8.51
N GLU A 92 -1.84 15.03 -9.64
CA GLU A 92 -1.93 13.60 -9.97
C GLU A 92 -0.54 12.95 -9.99
N LYS A 93 0.43 13.62 -10.62
CA LYS A 93 1.82 13.14 -10.71
C LYS A 93 2.43 12.88 -9.33
N GLU A 94 2.26 13.81 -8.39
CA GLU A 94 2.82 13.65 -7.04
C GLU A 94 2.07 12.57 -6.27
N THR A 95 0.73 12.58 -6.35
CA THR A 95 -0.15 11.59 -5.71
C THR A 95 0.20 10.16 -6.14
N LEU A 96 0.49 9.94 -7.42
CA LEU A 96 0.76 8.62 -7.99
C LEU A 96 2.23 8.20 -7.92
N SER A 97 3.13 9.12 -7.56
CA SER A 97 4.57 8.92 -7.68
C SER A 97 5.10 7.66 -6.98
N GLU A 98 4.59 7.33 -5.80
CA GLU A 98 5.08 6.17 -5.04
C GLU A 98 4.56 4.84 -5.60
N VAL A 99 3.28 4.76 -5.96
CA VAL A 99 2.70 3.55 -6.56
C VAL A 99 3.27 3.30 -7.96
N ASP A 100 3.47 4.36 -8.75
CA ASP A 100 4.09 4.27 -10.07
C ASP A 100 5.57 3.86 -9.95
N PHE A 101 6.29 4.39 -8.98
CA PHE A 101 7.66 3.92 -8.69
C PHE A 101 7.69 2.43 -8.33
N ILE A 102 6.77 1.95 -7.48
CA ILE A 102 6.73 0.54 -7.10
C ILE A 102 6.46 -0.36 -8.32
N LEU A 103 5.53 0.03 -9.18
CA LEU A 103 5.21 -0.68 -10.43
C LEU A 103 6.45 -0.80 -11.34
N ASP A 104 7.13 0.32 -11.59
CA ASP A 104 8.36 0.34 -12.40
C ASP A 104 9.49 -0.47 -11.73
N TYR A 105 9.60 -0.35 -10.40
CA TYR A 105 10.64 -1.01 -9.63
C TYR A 105 10.48 -2.54 -9.62
N ILE A 106 9.25 -3.08 -9.67
CA ILE A 106 9.03 -4.53 -9.76
C ILE A 106 9.68 -5.11 -11.03
N GLU A 107 9.59 -4.42 -12.16
CA GLU A 107 10.23 -4.84 -13.42
C GLU A 107 11.75 -4.75 -13.35
N GLN A 108 12.28 -3.74 -12.65
CA GLN A 108 13.70 -3.66 -12.36
C GLN A 108 14.14 -4.81 -11.44
N LEU A 109 13.42 -5.06 -10.36
CA LEU A 109 13.72 -6.09 -9.37
C LEU A 109 13.77 -7.47 -10.02
N LYS A 110 12.88 -7.76 -10.98
CA LYS A 110 12.91 -8.99 -11.78
C LYS A 110 14.24 -9.19 -12.51
N LYS A 111 14.74 -8.14 -13.17
CA LYS A 111 16.03 -8.17 -13.86
C LYS A 111 17.18 -8.32 -12.87
N ASP A 112 17.12 -7.61 -11.75
CA ASP A 112 18.18 -7.60 -10.74
C ASP A 112 18.29 -8.93 -10.00
N VAL A 113 17.18 -9.56 -9.63
CA VAL A 113 17.19 -10.90 -9.03
C VAL A 113 17.83 -11.89 -9.99
N LYS A 114 17.42 -11.88 -11.27
CA LYS A 114 18.05 -12.74 -12.28
C LYS A 114 19.55 -12.50 -12.40
N TYR A 115 19.95 -11.24 -12.45
CA TYR A 115 21.34 -10.84 -12.62
C TYR A 115 22.22 -11.20 -11.41
N TYR A 116 21.76 -10.94 -10.19
CA TYR A 116 22.55 -11.12 -8.97
C TYR A 116 22.45 -12.51 -8.34
N THR A 117 21.34 -13.22 -8.51
CA THR A 117 21.11 -14.53 -7.87
C THR A 117 21.02 -15.67 -8.89
N GLY A 118 20.73 -15.38 -10.16
CA GLY A 118 20.44 -16.38 -11.19
C GLY A 118 19.01 -16.94 -11.11
N GLN A 119 18.24 -16.55 -10.09
CA GLN A 119 16.87 -17.00 -9.88
C GLN A 119 15.89 -16.11 -10.64
N ASP A 120 14.73 -16.66 -10.97
CA ASP A 120 13.63 -15.86 -11.50
C ASP A 120 12.81 -15.28 -10.35
N PHE A 121 12.38 -14.03 -10.51
CA PHE A 121 11.43 -13.38 -9.62
C PHE A 121 10.13 -13.15 -10.37
N THR A 122 9.04 -13.51 -9.72
CA THR A 122 7.68 -13.29 -10.19
C THR A 122 6.89 -12.66 -9.06
N ILE A 123 6.10 -11.66 -9.42
CA ILE A 123 5.04 -11.13 -8.57
C ILE A 123 3.74 -11.79 -8.98
N ASP A 124 2.90 -12.14 -8.00
CA ASP A 124 1.61 -12.74 -8.28
C ASP A 124 0.60 -11.70 -8.79
N GLU A 125 -0.42 -12.19 -9.49
CA GLU A 125 -1.45 -11.34 -10.10
C GLU A 125 -2.24 -10.53 -9.06
N ASN A 126 -2.49 -11.07 -7.86
CA ASN A 126 -3.22 -10.33 -6.83
C ASN A 126 -2.43 -9.11 -6.36
N SER A 127 -1.11 -9.24 -6.20
CA SER A 127 -0.24 -8.11 -5.87
C SER A 127 -0.28 -7.01 -6.94
N ILE A 128 -0.33 -7.37 -8.23
CA ILE A 128 -0.51 -6.39 -9.32
C ILE A 128 -1.89 -5.75 -9.27
N ASN A 129 -2.94 -6.53 -9.00
CA ASN A 129 -4.31 -6.01 -8.87
C ASN A 129 -4.43 -5.02 -7.70
N ILE A 130 -3.75 -5.27 -6.57
CA ILE A 130 -3.69 -4.32 -5.44
C ILE A 130 -3.08 -2.98 -5.88
N LEU A 131 -1.94 -3.00 -6.59
CA LEU A 131 -1.26 -1.78 -7.04
C LEU A 131 -2.15 -0.98 -7.99
N ASN A 132 -2.76 -1.65 -8.97
CA ASN A 132 -3.64 -1.01 -9.95
C ASN A 132 -4.89 -0.43 -9.29
N ALA A 133 -5.55 -1.20 -8.41
CA ALA A 133 -6.72 -0.75 -7.67
C ALA A 133 -6.40 0.44 -6.77
N TYR A 134 -5.25 0.43 -6.08
CA TYR A 134 -4.83 1.54 -5.23
C TYR A 134 -4.52 2.80 -6.06
N ARG A 135 -3.86 2.63 -7.21
CA ARG A 135 -3.61 3.72 -8.16
C ARG A 135 -4.90 4.38 -8.64
N GLU A 136 -5.89 3.58 -9.05
CA GLU A 136 -7.22 4.09 -9.45
C GLU A 136 -7.97 4.75 -8.28
N PHE A 137 -7.85 4.19 -7.08
CA PHE A 137 -8.43 4.73 -5.86
C PHE A 137 -7.88 6.13 -5.54
N LEU A 138 -6.57 6.33 -5.68
CA LEU A 138 -5.94 7.64 -5.52
C LEU A 138 -6.46 8.69 -6.53
N ILE A 139 -6.61 8.29 -7.79
CA ILE A 139 -7.15 9.16 -8.87
C ILE A 139 -8.60 9.52 -8.55
N ALA A 140 -9.43 8.53 -8.24
CA ALA A 140 -10.86 8.73 -7.98
C ALA A 140 -11.10 9.75 -6.85
N ASN A 141 -10.22 9.76 -5.84
CA ASN A 141 -10.31 10.64 -4.68
C ASN A 141 -9.46 11.90 -4.78
N LYS A 142 -8.79 12.16 -5.92
CA LYS A 142 -7.87 13.29 -6.11
C LYS A 142 -6.86 13.45 -4.96
N GLY A 143 -6.26 12.35 -4.52
CA GLY A 143 -5.33 12.36 -3.38
C GLY A 143 -5.96 12.84 -2.06
N PHE A 144 -7.29 12.75 -1.92
CA PHE A 144 -8.08 13.09 -0.73
C PHE A 144 -8.03 14.56 -0.28
N VAL A 145 -7.58 15.48 -1.14
CA VAL A 145 -7.47 16.91 -0.78
C VAL A 145 -8.84 17.57 -0.53
N GLU A 146 -9.90 16.99 -1.10
CA GLU A 146 -11.30 17.44 -0.97
C GLU A 146 -12.12 16.61 0.05
N THR A 147 -11.57 15.51 0.59
CA THR A 147 -12.33 14.53 1.40
C THR A 147 -12.55 15.01 2.83
N LYS A 148 -13.80 15.35 3.19
CA LYS A 148 -14.20 15.82 4.53
C LYS A 148 -15.04 14.82 5.30
N THR A 149 -15.83 14.02 4.60
CA THR A 149 -16.78 13.07 5.17
C THR A 149 -16.62 11.69 4.56
N THR A 150 -17.18 10.68 5.24
CA THR A 150 -17.25 9.30 4.73
C THR A 150 -17.95 9.18 3.38
N LYS A 151 -18.82 10.13 3.01
CA LYS A 151 -19.54 10.16 1.73
C LYS A 151 -18.75 10.81 0.59
N ASP A 152 -17.67 11.53 0.89
CA ASP A 152 -16.78 12.07 -0.13
C ASP A 152 -15.83 11.01 -0.73
N ILE A 153 -15.69 9.86 -0.05
CA ILE A 153 -14.83 8.76 -0.47
C ILE A 153 -15.45 8.05 -1.67
N LYS A 154 -14.64 7.91 -2.73
CA LYS A 154 -15.01 7.23 -3.96
C LYS A 154 -14.26 5.92 -4.07
N LEU A 155 -14.98 4.81 -4.09
CA LEU A 155 -14.43 3.51 -4.43
C LEU A 155 -14.44 3.33 -5.96
N PRO A 156 -13.32 2.96 -6.60
CA PRO A 156 -13.28 2.62 -8.01
C PRO A 156 -14.34 1.59 -8.40
N THR A 157 -14.90 1.71 -9.60
CA THR A 157 -16.05 0.90 -10.06
C THR A 157 -15.72 -0.58 -10.29
N ASN A 158 -14.44 -0.91 -10.41
CA ASN A 158 -13.94 -2.28 -10.47
C ASN A 158 -13.89 -2.96 -9.10
N LEU A 159 -14.10 -2.23 -8.00
CA LEU A 159 -14.15 -2.80 -6.66
C LEU A 159 -15.54 -3.35 -6.33
N LYS A 160 -15.54 -4.45 -5.58
CA LYS A 160 -16.76 -5.04 -5.01
C LYS A 160 -17.21 -4.22 -3.81
N THR A 161 -18.52 -4.10 -3.65
CA THR A 161 -19.13 -3.64 -2.40
C THR A 161 -19.18 -4.82 -1.41
N PRO A 162 -18.52 -4.74 -0.25
CA PRO A 162 -18.54 -5.82 0.73
C PRO A 162 -19.95 -6.05 1.30
N SER A 163 -20.27 -7.30 1.66
CA SER A 163 -21.46 -7.61 2.47
C SER A 163 -21.26 -7.21 3.94
N ASP A 164 -22.33 -7.16 4.75
CA ASP A 164 -22.22 -6.86 6.19
C ASP A 164 -21.24 -7.79 6.92
N LYS A 165 -21.29 -9.08 6.59
CA LYS A 165 -20.33 -10.07 7.12
C LYS A 165 -18.90 -9.77 6.68
N ASP A 166 -18.72 -9.34 5.42
CA ASP A 166 -17.40 -8.96 4.93
C ASP A 166 -16.88 -7.72 5.64
N LEU A 167 -17.73 -6.74 5.94
CA LEU A 167 -17.38 -5.53 6.69
C LEU A 167 -16.89 -5.86 8.10
N GLU A 168 -17.54 -6.79 8.80
CA GLU A 168 -17.09 -7.26 10.11
C GLU A 168 -15.70 -7.91 10.05
N GLU A 169 -15.48 -8.80 9.06
CA GLU A 169 -14.19 -9.45 8.85
C GLU A 169 -13.09 -8.44 8.45
N ILE A 170 -13.44 -7.42 7.66
CA ILE A 170 -12.55 -6.32 7.31
C ILE A 170 -12.13 -5.56 8.56
N LEU A 171 -13.09 -5.11 9.38
CA LEU A 171 -12.79 -4.34 10.59
C LEU A 171 -11.90 -5.15 11.55
N SER A 172 -12.24 -6.41 11.80
CA SER A 172 -11.46 -7.29 12.67
C SER A 172 -10.04 -7.50 12.14
N GLY A 173 -9.88 -7.68 10.82
CA GLY A 173 -8.57 -7.79 10.18
C GLY A 173 -7.74 -6.52 10.33
N ILE A 174 -8.36 -5.35 10.16
CA ILE A 174 -7.73 -4.05 10.32
C ILE A 174 -7.26 -3.84 11.77
N GLU A 175 -8.13 -4.06 12.75
CA GLU A 175 -7.78 -3.96 14.17
C GLU A 175 -6.59 -4.87 14.52
N LYS A 176 -6.60 -6.12 14.05
CA LYS A 176 -5.50 -7.06 14.26
C LYS A 176 -4.15 -6.58 13.71
N VAL A 177 -4.12 -6.02 12.49
CA VAL A 177 -2.86 -5.59 11.88
C VAL A 177 -2.35 -4.26 12.42
N ILE A 178 -3.25 -3.41 12.94
CA ILE A 178 -2.86 -2.20 13.68
C ILE A 178 -2.18 -2.58 15.00
N ASP A 179 -2.64 -3.65 15.65
CA ASP A 179 -2.01 -4.11 16.90
C ASP A 179 -0.64 -4.77 16.66
N ASN A 180 -0.49 -5.54 15.58
CA ASN A 180 0.70 -6.38 15.37
C ASN A 180 1.70 -5.85 14.31
N GLY A 181 1.33 -4.82 13.55
CA GLY A 181 2.14 -4.19 12.49
C GLY A 181 2.35 -5.03 11.23
N LYS A 182 1.69 -6.18 11.09
CA LYS A 182 1.85 -7.11 9.96
C LYS A 182 0.77 -6.87 8.90
N LEU A 183 0.87 -5.75 8.18
CA LEU A 183 -0.14 -5.32 7.21
C LEU A 183 -0.41 -6.35 6.10
N TYR A 184 0.57 -7.17 5.76
CA TYR A 184 0.41 -8.26 4.80
C TYR A 184 -0.58 -9.35 5.24
N GLU A 185 -0.98 -9.40 6.51
CA GLU A 185 -2.04 -10.30 6.99
C GLU A 185 -3.44 -9.90 6.48
N LEU A 186 -3.57 -8.74 5.82
CA LEU A 186 -4.79 -8.32 5.14
C LEU A 186 -5.01 -9.00 3.79
N PHE A 187 -3.99 -9.63 3.19
CA PHE A 187 -4.11 -10.24 1.85
C PHE A 187 -5.30 -11.22 1.67
N PRO A 188 -5.66 -12.07 2.64
CA PRO A 188 -6.84 -12.93 2.51
C PRO A 188 -8.16 -12.17 2.36
N LEU A 189 -8.20 -10.89 2.74
CA LEU A 189 -9.36 -10.02 2.65
C LEU A 189 -9.46 -9.33 1.28
N ALA A 190 -8.44 -9.45 0.42
CA ALA A 190 -8.44 -8.84 -0.91
C ALA A 190 -9.70 -9.18 -1.72
N GLN A 191 -10.11 -10.45 -1.71
CA GLN A 191 -11.30 -10.94 -2.42
C GLN A 191 -12.64 -10.30 -2.02
N LYS A 192 -12.67 -9.59 -0.88
CA LYS A 192 -13.86 -8.87 -0.39
C LYS A 192 -14.07 -7.55 -1.11
N VAL A 193 -13.01 -7.00 -1.73
CA VAL A 193 -13.03 -5.70 -2.43
C VAL A 193 -12.48 -5.78 -3.86
N LEU A 194 -11.57 -6.71 -4.15
CA LEU A 194 -11.02 -7.00 -5.48
C LEU A 194 -11.75 -8.18 -6.12
#